data_AF-A0A6V8DBF2-F1
#
_entry.id   AF-A0A6V8DBF2-F1
#
_cell.length_a   1.000
_cell.length_b   1.000
_cell.length_c   1.000
_cell.angle_alpha   90.00
_cell.angle_beta   90.00
_cell.angle_gamma   90.00
#
_symmetry.space_group_name_H-M   'P 1'
#
loop_
_entity.id
_entity.type
_entity.pdbx_description
1 polymer ?
#
loop_
_entity_poly.entity_id
_entity_poly.type
_entity_poly.pdbx_seq_one_letter_code
_entity_poly.pdbx_strand_id
1 'polypeptide(L)'
;ENTIQEIDDIIEAQGRKVSQCRVRSLPLHSEVEAFCARHKTVIVLEINRDGQLWGIMRRELPNHLVDRVHSVAYSDGMPPRASIYADQIMKTIEEVEA
;
A
#
# COMPACT_ATOMS: atom_id res chain seq x y z
N GLU A 1 14.77 -1.96 7.64
CA GLU A 1 13.72 -2.15 8.66
C GLU A 1 13.21 -0.83 9.21
N ASN A 2 14.04 0.23 9.32
CA ASN A 2 13.64 1.52 9.88
C ASN A 2 12.52 2.26 9.14
N THR A 3 12.56 2.31 7.80
CA THR A 3 11.67 3.18 7.01
C THR A 3 10.18 2.83 7.12
N ILE A 4 9.85 1.54 7.29
CA ILE A 4 8.45 1.10 7.39
C ILE A 4 7.86 1.48 8.75
N GLN A 5 8.62 1.32 9.83
CA GLN A 5 8.22 1.77 11.17
C GLN A 5 8.07 3.29 11.22
N GLU A 6 9.01 4.04 10.62
CA GLU A 6 8.91 5.50 10.52
C GLU A 6 7.64 5.95 9.76
N ILE A 7 7.25 5.23 8.70
CA ILE A 7 6.00 5.52 7.98
C ILE A 7 4.79 5.30 8.89
N ASP A 8 4.73 4.17 9.62
CA ASP A 8 3.65 3.89 10.56
C ASP A 8 3.56 4.98 11.63
N ASP A 9 4.69 5.36 12.24
CA ASP A 9 4.72 6.38 13.29
C ASP A 9 4.20 7.73 12.78
N ILE A 10 4.55 8.13 11.55
CA ILE A 10 4.07 9.37 10.93
C ILE A 10 2.56 9.31 10.64
N ILE A 11 2.06 8.16 10.18
CA ILE A 11 0.63 7.96 9.89
C ILE A 11 -0.19 7.91 11.18
N GLU A 12 0.31 7.25 12.22
CA GLU A 12 -0.32 7.19 13.54
C GLU A 12 -0.37 8.56 14.21
N ALA A 13 0.68 9.38 14.07
CA ALA A 13 0.68 10.76 14.54
C ALA A 13 -0.41 11.63 13.88
N GLN A 14 -0.90 11.23 12.69
CA GLN A 14 -2.03 11.86 11.99
C GLN A 14 -3.39 11.24 12.33
N GLY A 15 -3.44 10.33 13.32
CA GLY A 15 -4.67 9.74 13.83
C GLY A 15 -5.21 8.56 13.00
N ARG A 16 -4.41 7.97 12.11
CA ARG A 16 -4.76 6.79 11.34
C ARG A 16 -4.00 5.56 11.85
N LYS A 17 -4.68 4.44 12.04
CA LYS A 17 -4.04 3.15 12.34
C LYS A 17 -4.01 2.30 11.08
N VAL A 18 -2.85 1.75 10.77
CA VAL A 18 -2.65 0.91 9.59
C VAL A 18 -2.29 -0.52 9.98
N SER A 19 -2.66 -1.47 9.13
CA SER A 19 -2.16 -2.84 9.18
C SER A 19 -1.18 -3.03 8.03
N GLN A 20 -0.18 -3.91 8.24
CA GLN A 20 0.82 -4.18 7.22
C GLN A 20 0.69 -5.60 6.66
N CYS A 21 0.96 -5.73 5.37
CA CYS A 21 1.14 -7.01 4.69
C CYS A 21 2.30 -6.88 3.70
N ARG A 22 3.27 -7.79 3.80
CA ARG A 22 4.40 -7.84 2.88
C ARG A 22 4.21 -9.00 1.91
N VAL A 23 4.02 -8.68 0.64
CA VAL A 23 4.06 -9.68 -0.45
C VAL A 23 5.51 -10.15 -0.62
N ARG A 24 5.74 -11.47 -0.54
CA ARG A 24 7.08 -12.08 -0.63
C ARG A 24 7.35 -12.82 -1.93
N SER A 25 6.30 -13.28 -2.61
CA SER A 25 6.41 -14.10 -3.82
C SER A 25 5.16 -13.95 -4.68
N LEU A 26 5.31 -14.33 -5.94
CA LEU A 26 4.20 -14.57 -6.86
C LEU A 26 4.14 -16.06 -7.21
N PRO A 27 2.96 -16.64 -7.49
CA PRO A 27 1.62 -16.01 -7.43
C PRO A 27 1.24 -15.55 -6.01
N LEU A 28 0.28 -14.64 -5.89
CA LEU A 28 -0.12 -14.11 -4.59
C LEU A 28 -0.58 -15.23 -3.63
N HIS A 29 -0.02 -15.22 -2.42
CA HIS A 29 -0.44 -16.12 -1.36
C HIS A 29 -1.86 -15.75 -0.88
N SER A 30 -2.66 -16.73 -0.47
CA SER A 30 -4.05 -16.52 -0.02
C SER A 30 -4.16 -15.56 1.18
N GLU A 31 -3.10 -15.40 1.97
CA GLU A 31 -3.03 -14.41 3.04
C GLU A 31 -3.09 -12.96 2.53
N VAL A 32 -2.62 -12.68 1.31
CA VAL A 32 -2.72 -11.34 0.70
C VAL A 32 -4.17 -11.05 0.33
N GLU A 33 -4.89 -12.04 -0.20
CA GLU A 33 -6.33 -11.93 -0.47
C GLU A 33 -7.12 -11.73 0.83
N ALA A 34 -6.85 -12.56 1.86
CA ALA A 34 -7.47 -12.44 3.16
C ALA A 34 -7.18 -11.08 3.83
N PHE A 35 -5.97 -10.55 3.64
CA PHE A 35 -5.63 -9.18 4.03
C PHE A 35 -6.47 -8.16 3.27
N CYS A 36 -6.64 -8.28 1.96
CA CYS A 36 -7.47 -7.33 1.20
C CYS A 36 -8.95 -7.40 1.60
N ALA A 37 -9.48 -8.60 1.86
CA ALA A 37 -10.88 -8.81 2.20
C ALA A 37 -11.28 -8.15 3.54
N ARG A 38 -10.38 -8.12 4.52
CA ARG A 38 -10.65 -7.58 5.87
C ARG A 38 -10.46 -6.06 6.00
N HIS A 39 -9.91 -5.39 4.99
CA HIS A 39 -9.74 -3.93 4.99
C HIS A 39 -10.68 -3.29 3.96
N LYS A 40 -11.16 -2.09 4.30
CA LYS A 40 -11.97 -1.28 3.37
C LYS A 40 -11.11 -0.65 2.26
N THR A 41 -9.92 -0.22 2.65
CA THR A 41 -8.94 0.44 1.78
C THR A 41 -7.59 -0.24 1.98
N VAL A 42 -6.93 -0.62 0.87
CA VAL A 42 -5.61 -1.23 0.84
C VAL A 42 -4.73 -0.36 -0.04
N ILE A 43 -3.61 0.10 0.52
CA ILE A 43 -2.60 0.85 -0.23
C ILE A 43 -1.44 -0.09 -0.58
N VAL A 44 -1.16 -0.24 -1.87
CA VAL A 44 -0.01 -0.96 -2.39
C VAL A 44 1.15 0.03 -2.45
N LEU A 45 2.03 -0.05 -1.46
CA LEU A 45 3.23 0.76 -1.39
C LEU A 45 4.37 0.10 -2.19
N GLU A 46 4.88 0.80 -3.20
CA GLU A 46 5.92 0.26 -4.08
C GLU A 46 7.02 1.27 -4.39
N ILE A 47 8.28 0.79 -4.38
CA ILE A 47 9.45 1.57 -4.80
C ILE A 47 9.70 1.35 -6.29
N ASN A 48 8.73 1.72 -7.11
CA ASN A 48 8.85 1.76 -8.56
C ASN A 48 7.92 2.86 -9.12
N ARG A 49 8.06 3.18 -10.40
CA ARG A 49 7.24 4.23 -11.04
C ARG A 49 5.93 3.70 -11.63
N ASP A 50 5.89 2.41 -11.98
CA ASP A 50 4.85 1.86 -12.85
C ASP A 50 3.68 1.20 -12.08
N GLY A 51 3.78 1.03 -10.76
CA GLY A 51 2.78 0.33 -9.97
C GLY A 51 2.67 -1.15 -10.36
N GLN A 52 3.82 -1.83 -10.50
CA GLN A 52 3.85 -3.18 -11.07
C GLN A 52 3.11 -4.20 -10.20
N LEU A 53 3.31 -4.17 -8.87
CA LEU A 53 2.58 -5.05 -7.94
C LEU A 53 1.10 -4.70 -7.93
N TRP A 54 0.73 -3.41 -7.96
CA TRP A 54 -0.66 -3.00 -8.07
C TRP A 54 -1.33 -3.57 -9.33
N GLY A 55 -0.65 -3.49 -10.48
CA GLY A 55 -1.14 -4.09 -11.74
C GLY A 55 -1.27 -5.62 -11.69
N ILE A 56 -0.40 -6.31 -10.95
CA ILE A 56 -0.50 -7.76 -10.72
C ILE A 56 -1.67 -8.07 -9.77
N MET A 57 -1.80 -7.33 -8.66
CA MET A 57 -2.89 -7.51 -7.70
C MET A 57 -4.26 -7.33 -8.34
N ARG A 58 -4.45 -6.32 -9.20
CA ARG A 58 -5.72 -6.12 -9.93
C ARG A 58 -6.09 -7.26 -10.87
N ARG A 59 -5.11 -8.06 -11.30
CA ARG A 59 -5.31 -9.20 -12.20
C ARG A 59 -5.53 -10.51 -11.44
N GLU A 60 -4.86 -10.67 -10.31
CA GLU A 60 -4.88 -11.91 -9.52
C GLU A 60 -5.95 -11.90 -8.42
N LEU A 61 -6.38 -10.74 -7.92
CA LEU A 61 -7.41 -10.66 -6.90
C LEU A 61 -8.82 -10.94 -7.47
N PRO A 62 -9.73 -11.51 -6.66
CA PRO A 62 -11.14 -11.57 -6.98
C PRO A 62 -11.71 -10.18 -7.31
N ASN A 63 -12.55 -10.08 -8.35
CA ASN A 63 -13.12 -8.82 -8.84
C ASN A 63 -13.72 -7.92 -7.74
N HIS A 64 -14.38 -8.50 -6.74
CA HIS A 64 -15.03 -7.76 -5.65
C HIS A 64 -14.05 -7.11 -4.66
N LEU A 65 -12.75 -7.42 -4.74
CA LEU A 65 -11.69 -6.82 -3.93
C LEU A 65 -10.88 -5.79 -4.70
N VAL A 66 -10.94 -5.78 -6.03
CA VAL A 66 -10.11 -4.92 -6.89
C VAL A 66 -10.32 -3.44 -6.58
N ASP A 67 -11.56 -3.02 -6.31
CA ASP A 67 -11.92 -1.63 -6.03
C ASP A 67 -11.40 -1.12 -4.67
N ARG A 68 -10.89 -2.01 -3.81
CA ARG A 68 -10.31 -1.65 -2.50
C ARG A 68 -8.81 -1.39 -2.54
N VAL A 69 -8.16 -1.69 -3.67
CA VAL A 69 -6.70 -1.72 -3.79
C VAL A 69 -6.22 -0.54 -4.62
N HIS A 70 -5.49 0.36 -3.97
CA HIS A 70 -4.99 1.61 -4.54
C HIS A 70 -3.46 1.63 -4.52
N SER A 71 -2.84 2.40 -5.39
CA SER A 71 -1.39 2.39 -5.59
C SER A 71 -0.73 3.64 -5.02
N VAL A 72 0.35 3.45 -4.27
CA VAL A 72 1.38 4.46 -4.02
C VAL A 72 2.68 3.92 -4.60
N ALA A 73 2.92 4.26 -5.88
CA ALA A 73 4.11 3.88 -6.61
C ALA A 73 5.01 5.11 -6.75
N TYR A 74 6.14 5.11 -6.07
CA TYR A 74 7.09 6.22 -6.11
C TYR A 74 8.53 5.74 -6.17
N SER A 75 9.29 6.37 -7.06
CA SER A 75 10.73 6.23 -7.12
C SER A 75 11.34 7.47 -7.79
N ASP A 76 12.23 8.14 -7.08
CA ASP A 76 13.02 9.28 -7.55
C ASP A 76 14.51 8.91 -7.78
N GLY A 77 14.83 7.61 -7.71
CA GLY A 77 16.20 7.11 -7.80
C GLY A 77 17.03 7.28 -6.51
N MET A 78 16.45 7.86 -5.45
CA MET A 78 17.10 8.02 -4.15
C MET A 78 16.62 6.93 -3.17
N PRO A 79 17.35 6.71 -2.05
CA PRO A 79 16.88 5.86 -0.98
C PRO A 79 15.50 6.30 -0.45
N PRO A 80 14.65 5.36 -0.04
CA PRO A 80 13.30 5.67 0.38
C PRO A 80 13.28 6.56 1.64
N ARG A 81 12.50 7.64 1.58
CA ARG A 81 12.28 8.59 2.68
C ARG A 81 10.89 8.42 3.25
N ALA A 82 10.78 8.05 4.53
CA ALA A 82 9.51 7.71 5.18
C ALA A 82 8.46 8.82 5.05
N SER A 83 8.86 10.08 5.22
CA SER A 83 7.96 11.23 5.12
C SER A 83 7.27 11.36 3.76
N ILE A 84 7.97 11.05 2.66
CA ILE A 84 7.38 11.15 1.31
C ILE A 84 6.33 10.06 1.11
N TYR A 85 6.63 8.83 1.52
CA TYR A 85 5.67 7.74 1.37
C TYR A 85 4.48 7.93 2.31
N ALA A 86 4.69 8.39 3.53
CA ALA A 86 3.59 8.68 4.47
C ALA A 86 2.65 9.77 3.93
N ASP A 87 3.20 10.87 3.38
CA ASP A 87 2.42 11.94 2.74
C ASP A 87 1.60 11.42 1.56
N GLN A 88 2.22 10.62 0.68
CA GLN A 88 1.53 10.03 -0.46
C GLN A 88 0.44 9.02 -0.04
N ILE A 89 0.71 8.19 0.96
CA ILE A 89 -0.27 7.25 1.51
C ILE A 89 -1.48 8.01 2.05
N MET A 90 -1.25 9.05 2.86
CA MET A 90 -2.32 9.85 3.45
C MET A 90 -3.14 10.56 2.38
N LYS A 91 -2.48 11.18 1.39
CA LYS A 91 -3.15 11.80 0.25
C LYS A 91 -4.02 10.80 -0.52
N THR A 92 -3.52 9.61 -0.81
CA THR A 92 -4.30 8.57 -1.50
C THR A 92 -5.48 8.08 -0.65
N ILE A 93 -5.31 7.96 0.68
CA ILE A 93 -6.42 7.61 1.57
C ILE A 93 -7.51 8.69 1.52
N GLU A 94 -7.14 9.96 1.62
CA GLU A 94 -8.09 11.08 1.54
C GLU A 94 -8.82 11.14 0.20
N GLU A 95 -8.11 10.93 -0.91
CA GLU A 95 -8.69 10.89 -2.26
C GLU A 95 -9.70 9.75 -2.46
N VAL A 96 -9.48 8.61 -1.79
CA VAL A 96 -10.36 7.43 -1.88
C VAL A 96 -11.55 7.54 -0.92
N GLU A 97 -11.39 8.21 0.22
CA GLU A 97 -12.44 8.40 1.22
C GLU A 97 -13.39 9.57 0.89
N ALA A 98 -12.99 10.47 -0.02
CA ALA A 98 -13.78 11.63 -0.48
C ALA A 98 -14.94 11.23 -1.41
#